data_AF-A0A363RG52-F1
#
_entry.id   AF-A0A363RG52-F1
#
_cell.length_a   1.000
_cell.length_b   1.000
_cell.length_c   1.000
_cell.angle_alpha   90.00
_cell.angle_beta   90.00
_cell.angle_gamma   90.00
#
_symmetry.space_group_name_H-M   'P 1'
#
loop_
_entity.id
_entity.type
_entity.pdbx_description
1 polymer ?
#
loop_
_entity_poly.entity_id
_entity_poly.type
_entity_poly.pdbx_seq_one_letter_code
_entity_poly.pdbx_strand_id
1 'polypeptide(L)'
;MNPHTLSIFKYPRTPHLEGSRLQAGDDASDQVPLKALAGQHVVIEEKLDGANAGISFSGAGDQLLQSRGHYLVGGGSERQFNLFKVWAAAHEAALLERLEDRFVVYGEWTYAKHSVFYDQLPHHFHEFDMLDRETGQFLSTPRRHALLQGSPVLSVPVLYEGLMPTDPALLWALVQPSLAKSRAWRQSFDLTVQREGLPPQLCWQQTNNSDLAEGLYLKVEADGQVVARYKLVRQDFLQTILDSGSHHSQRPMIANSLAPGVDLYAPQPSVSWEDLSLHTIRSLDALKALARSNRAAGPDGARRVLGRSSPGKDCV
;
A
#
# COMPACT_ATOMS: atom_id res chain seq x y z
N MET A 1 16.26 26.98 5.69
CA MET A 1 17.34 26.02 5.34
C MET A 1 17.23 25.70 3.84
N ASN A 2 18.31 25.43 3.08
CA ASN A 2 18.17 25.00 1.68
C ASN A 2 17.94 23.49 1.63
N PRO A 3 16.73 23.00 1.29
CA PRO A 3 16.46 21.56 1.24
C PRO A 3 17.33 20.79 0.23
N HIS A 4 17.94 21.47 -0.74
CA HIS A 4 18.85 20.84 -1.71
C HIS A 4 20.20 20.41 -1.11
N THR A 5 20.58 20.88 0.08
CA THR A 5 21.84 20.50 0.75
C THR A 5 21.66 19.45 1.85
N LEU A 6 20.41 19.11 2.19
CA LEU A 6 20.11 18.09 3.20
C LEU A 6 20.22 16.70 2.57
N SER A 7 20.94 15.80 3.24
CA SER A 7 20.93 14.39 2.87
C SER A 7 19.53 13.83 3.13
N ILE A 8 18.95 13.17 2.12
CA ILE A 8 17.65 12.51 2.23
C ILE A 8 17.83 11.11 2.84
N PHE A 9 16.99 10.77 3.81
CA PHE A 9 16.87 9.40 4.29
C PHE A 9 16.06 8.60 3.26
N LYS A 10 16.77 7.99 2.31
CA LYS A 10 16.13 7.15 1.29
C LYS A 10 15.62 5.87 1.93
N TYR A 11 14.40 5.50 1.57
CA TYR A 11 13.85 4.21 1.93
C TYR A 11 14.68 3.07 1.30
N PRO A 12 15.09 2.04 2.07
CA PRO A 12 15.93 0.96 1.58
C PRO A 12 15.30 0.20 0.40
N ARG A 13 16.13 -0.47 -0.40
CA ARG A 13 15.64 -1.42 -1.38
C ARG A 13 15.04 -2.63 -0.66
N THR A 14 13.94 -3.15 -1.22
CA THR A 14 13.22 -4.32 -0.69
C THR A 14 13.47 -5.51 -1.62
N PRO A 15 14.19 -6.55 -1.18
CA PRO A 15 14.40 -7.77 -1.98
C PRO A 15 13.11 -8.54 -2.27
N HIS A 16 13.17 -9.43 -3.27
CA HIS A 16 12.05 -10.29 -3.63
C HIS A 16 12.04 -11.57 -2.78
N LEU A 17 10.86 -12.08 -2.42
CA LEU A 17 10.72 -13.44 -1.90
C LEU A 17 10.76 -14.47 -3.03
N GLU A 18 11.18 -15.68 -2.71
CA GLU A 18 11.01 -16.85 -3.58
C GLU A 18 9.58 -16.94 -4.12
N GLY A 19 9.47 -17.14 -5.44
CA GLY A 19 8.20 -17.20 -6.14
C GLY A 19 7.62 -15.83 -6.51
N SER A 20 8.24 -14.72 -6.09
CA SER A 20 7.97 -13.41 -6.67
C SER A 20 8.53 -13.36 -8.08
N ARG A 21 7.80 -12.73 -9.00
CA ARG A 21 8.38 -12.38 -10.30
C ARG A 21 9.30 -11.16 -10.15
N LEU A 22 10.42 -11.20 -10.86
CA LEU A 22 11.46 -10.17 -10.89
C LEU A 22 11.10 -9.05 -11.87
N GLN A 23 11.49 -7.81 -11.57
CA GLN A 23 11.41 -6.70 -12.51
C GLN A 23 12.64 -6.67 -13.42
N ALA A 24 12.57 -5.90 -14.51
CA ALA A 24 13.73 -5.68 -15.37
C ALA A 24 14.85 -4.98 -14.58
N GLY A 25 15.96 -5.69 -14.35
CA GLY A 25 17.10 -5.20 -13.56
C GLY A 25 17.33 -5.93 -12.23
N ASP A 26 16.41 -6.81 -11.81
CA ASP A 26 16.64 -7.74 -10.70
C ASP A 26 17.27 -9.05 -11.21
N ASP A 27 18.15 -9.67 -10.43
CA ASP A 27 18.74 -10.99 -10.74
C ASP A 27 18.06 -12.11 -9.92
N ALA A 28 18.13 -13.36 -10.38
CA ALA A 28 17.63 -14.53 -9.62
C ALA A 28 18.31 -14.68 -8.25
N SER A 29 19.50 -14.09 -8.07
CA SER A 29 20.20 -13.98 -6.79
C SER A 29 19.54 -13.03 -5.78
N ASP A 30 18.59 -12.20 -6.21
CA ASP A 30 17.82 -11.27 -5.35
C ASP A 30 16.58 -11.89 -4.69
N GLN A 31 16.33 -13.19 -4.92
CA GLN A 31 15.23 -13.92 -4.27
C GLN A 31 15.67 -14.62 -2.99
N VAL A 32 14.99 -14.32 -1.88
CA VAL A 32 15.25 -14.98 -0.60
C VAL A 32 14.35 -16.22 -0.43
N PRO A 33 14.93 -17.41 -0.17
CA PRO A 33 14.15 -18.63 0.07
C PRO A 33 13.27 -18.50 1.31
N LEU A 34 12.00 -18.92 1.22
CA LEU A 34 11.07 -18.81 2.35
C LEU A 34 11.54 -19.61 3.57
N LYS A 35 12.22 -20.74 3.33
CA LYS A 35 12.76 -21.61 4.39
C LYS A 35 13.82 -20.90 5.25
N ALA A 36 14.51 -19.90 4.72
CA ALA A 36 15.49 -19.13 5.49
C ALA A 36 14.83 -18.27 6.59
N LEU A 37 13.53 -18.01 6.45
CA LEU A 37 12.73 -17.20 7.37
C LEU A 37 11.90 -18.05 8.34
N ALA A 38 12.07 -19.38 8.32
CA ALA A 38 11.30 -20.30 9.15
C ALA A 38 11.45 -19.98 10.65
N GLY A 39 10.33 -19.97 11.38
CA GLY A 39 10.30 -19.71 12.82
C GLY A 39 10.44 -18.23 13.22
N GLN A 40 10.68 -17.33 12.27
CA GLN A 40 10.72 -15.89 12.55
C GLN A 40 9.30 -15.33 12.67
N HIS A 41 9.15 -14.26 13.47
CA HIS A 41 7.93 -13.48 13.52
C HIS A 41 7.87 -12.51 12.34
N VAL A 42 6.74 -12.48 11.64
CA VAL A 42 6.53 -11.66 10.45
C VAL A 42 5.22 -10.90 10.51
N VAL A 43 5.25 -9.71 9.92
CA VAL A 43 4.09 -8.89 9.61
C VAL A 43 3.98 -8.83 8.09
N ILE A 44 2.83 -9.21 7.55
CA ILE A 44 2.56 -9.24 6.11
C ILE A 44 1.41 -8.28 5.82
N GLU A 45 1.69 -7.30 4.97
CA GLU A 45 0.80 -6.20 4.62
C GLU A 45 0.38 -6.30 3.16
N GLU A 46 -0.80 -5.76 2.84
CA GLU A 46 -1.18 -5.55 1.45
C GLU A 46 -0.20 -4.56 0.82
N LYS A 47 0.37 -4.93 -0.32
CA LYS A 47 1.14 -3.97 -1.10
C LYS A 47 0.19 -3.10 -1.92
N LEU A 48 0.14 -1.81 -1.59
CA LEU A 48 -0.53 -0.80 -2.40
C LEU A 48 0.38 -0.32 -3.54
N ASP A 49 -0.24 0.10 -4.64
CA ASP A 49 0.42 0.64 -5.83
C ASP A 49 0.24 2.15 -5.91
N GLY A 50 1.29 2.89 -5.57
CA GLY A 50 1.34 4.33 -5.65
C GLY A 50 2.78 4.84 -5.72
N ALA A 51 2.98 6.07 -5.25
CA ALA A 51 4.29 6.67 -5.18
C ALA A 51 4.83 6.61 -3.74
N ASN A 52 6.08 6.17 -3.58
CA ASN A 52 6.74 6.30 -2.29
C ASN A 52 6.83 7.77 -1.86
N ALA A 53 6.37 8.05 -0.65
CA ALA A 53 6.42 9.35 0.00
C ALA A 53 6.98 9.22 1.42
N GLY A 54 7.50 10.32 1.96
CA GLY A 54 7.92 10.37 3.35
C GLY A 54 7.72 11.73 3.99
N ILE A 55 7.63 11.72 5.32
CA ILE A 55 7.41 12.88 6.19
C ILE A 55 8.45 12.82 7.31
N SER A 56 9.09 13.94 7.58
CA SER A 56 10.00 14.12 8.73
C SER A 56 10.09 15.61 9.07
N PHE A 57 10.76 15.94 10.17
CA PHE A 57 11.07 17.33 10.49
C PHE A 57 12.58 17.53 10.67
N SER A 58 13.03 18.73 10.36
CA SER A 58 14.38 19.17 10.70
C SER A 58 14.49 19.49 12.20
N GLY A 59 15.70 19.61 12.74
CA GLY A 59 15.90 20.04 14.14
C GLY A 59 15.43 21.47 14.44
N ALA A 60 15.06 22.25 13.41
CA ALA A 60 14.41 23.56 13.58
C ALA A 60 12.88 23.46 13.59
N GLY A 61 12.31 22.25 13.43
CA GLY A 61 10.87 22.04 13.30
C GLY A 61 10.31 22.26 11.89
N ASP A 62 11.16 22.51 10.88
CA ASP A 62 10.69 22.64 9.49
C ASP A 62 10.18 21.28 8.97
N GLN A 63 8.96 21.23 8.42
CA GLN A 63 8.41 20.04 7.76
C GLN A 63 9.19 19.70 6.47
N LEU A 64 9.60 18.43 6.38
CA LEU A 64 10.33 17.86 5.24
C LEU A 64 9.50 16.74 4.60
N LEU A 65 9.00 17.00 3.40
CA LEU A 65 8.29 16.02 2.59
C LEU A 65 9.19 15.49 1.49
N GLN A 66 9.14 14.19 1.23
CA GLN A 66 10.02 13.56 0.24
C GLN A 66 9.28 12.59 -0.68
N SER A 67 9.77 12.48 -1.91
CA SER A 67 9.57 11.30 -2.75
C SER A 67 10.69 10.28 -2.47
N ARG A 68 10.72 9.18 -3.22
CA ARG A 68 11.82 8.20 -3.15
C ARG A 68 13.22 8.80 -3.35
N GLY A 69 13.33 9.83 -4.19
CA GLY A 69 14.62 10.30 -4.71
C GLY A 69 15.09 11.65 -4.17
N HIS A 70 14.16 12.50 -3.74
CA HIS A 70 14.42 13.91 -3.39
C HIS A 70 13.31 14.47 -2.49
N TYR A 71 13.64 15.54 -1.76
CA TYR A 71 12.65 16.36 -1.06
C TYR A 71 11.74 17.09 -2.04
N LEU A 72 10.46 17.19 -1.69
CA LEU A 72 9.42 17.83 -2.48
C LEU A 72 9.44 19.33 -2.22
N VAL A 73 10.07 20.09 -3.10
CA VAL A 73 10.34 21.53 -2.92
C VAL A 73 9.54 22.42 -3.86
N GLY A 74 8.62 21.83 -4.62
CA GLY A 74 7.82 22.52 -5.63
C GLY A 74 8.31 22.27 -7.05
N GLY A 75 7.42 22.45 -8.02
CA GLY A 75 7.70 22.25 -9.45
C GLY A 75 6.65 21.43 -10.17
N GLY A 76 6.59 21.57 -11.50
CA GLY A 76 5.57 20.91 -12.33
C GLY A 76 5.61 19.39 -12.29
N SER A 77 6.79 18.79 -12.07
CA SER A 77 6.99 17.35 -11.94
C SER A 77 6.43 16.75 -10.65
N GLU A 78 6.08 17.60 -9.67
CA GLU A 78 5.56 17.18 -8.36
C GLU A 78 4.03 17.26 -8.27
N ARG A 79 3.32 17.48 -9.40
CA ARG A 79 1.86 17.69 -9.43
C ARG A 79 1.09 16.61 -8.65
N GLN A 80 1.50 15.35 -8.76
CA GLN A 80 0.87 14.25 -8.04
C GLN A 80 0.95 14.37 -6.51
N PHE A 81 1.93 15.11 -5.97
CA PHE A 81 2.14 15.33 -4.55
C PHE A 81 1.54 16.64 -4.04
N ASN A 82 0.87 17.44 -4.88
CA ASN A 82 0.31 18.73 -4.42
C ASN A 82 -0.70 18.54 -3.28
N LEU A 83 -1.58 17.55 -3.38
CA LEU A 83 -2.52 17.25 -2.30
C LEU A 83 -1.83 16.70 -1.04
N PHE A 84 -0.75 15.93 -1.20
CA PHE A 84 0.07 15.45 -0.07
C PHE A 84 0.67 16.61 0.72
N LYS A 85 1.22 17.62 0.02
CA LYS A 85 1.77 18.83 0.65
C LYS A 85 0.69 19.61 1.42
N VAL A 86 -0.49 19.78 0.83
CA VAL A 86 -1.61 20.48 1.48
C VAL A 86 -2.07 19.73 2.73
N TRP A 87 -2.24 18.42 2.64
CA TRP A 87 -2.63 17.57 3.77
C TRP A 87 -1.58 17.60 4.89
N ALA A 88 -0.29 17.44 4.56
CA ALA A 88 0.77 17.45 5.56
C ALA A 88 0.93 18.82 6.23
N ALA A 89 0.73 19.92 5.50
CA ALA A 89 0.71 21.26 6.08
C ALA A 89 -0.49 21.48 7.01
N ALA A 90 -1.68 21.00 6.63
CA ALA A 90 -2.88 21.10 7.48
C ALA A 90 -2.73 20.36 8.82
N HIS A 91 -1.94 19.29 8.82
CA HIS A 91 -1.67 18.45 10.00
C HIS A 91 -0.29 18.68 10.62
N GLU A 92 0.42 19.74 10.24
CA GLU A 92 1.83 19.95 10.60
C GLU A 92 2.06 19.89 12.11
N ALA A 93 1.24 20.57 12.90
CA ALA A 93 1.37 20.59 14.35
C ALA A 93 1.21 19.19 14.99
N ALA A 94 0.19 18.44 14.57
CA ALA A 94 -0.06 17.08 15.06
C ALA A 94 1.04 16.11 14.64
N LEU A 95 1.57 16.26 13.42
CA LEU A 95 2.69 15.47 12.93
C LEU A 95 4.00 15.82 13.67
N LEU A 96 4.27 17.10 13.90
CA LEU A 96 5.47 17.55 14.62
C LEU A 96 5.48 17.06 16.06
N GLU A 97 4.34 17.14 16.76
CA GLU A 97 4.19 16.63 18.13
C GLU A 97 4.53 15.13 18.24
N ARG A 98 4.28 14.35 17.18
CA ARG A 98 4.49 12.89 17.19
C ARG A 98 5.85 12.46 16.66
N LEU A 99 6.33 13.12 15.61
CA LEU A 99 7.54 12.71 14.92
C LEU A 99 8.79 13.41 15.47
N GLU A 100 8.61 14.61 16.02
CA GLU A 100 9.70 15.53 16.36
C GLU A 100 10.69 15.62 15.19
N ASP A 101 11.96 15.90 15.45
CA ASP A 101 13.03 15.75 14.46
C ASP A 101 13.65 14.33 14.46
N ARG A 102 13.04 13.39 15.19
CA ARG A 102 13.59 12.04 15.39
C ARG A 102 13.14 11.04 14.34
N PHE A 103 11.87 11.07 13.93
CA PHE A 103 11.32 10.01 13.10
C PHE A 103 11.18 10.42 11.63
N VAL A 104 11.41 9.46 10.73
CA VAL A 104 11.02 9.56 9.33
C VAL A 104 9.92 8.55 9.07
N VAL A 105 8.74 9.04 8.70
CA VAL A 105 7.61 8.20 8.27
C VAL A 105 7.73 7.95 6.78
N TYR A 106 7.63 6.69 6.38
CA TYR A 106 7.53 6.27 4.99
C TYR A 106 6.14 5.72 4.72
N GLY A 107 5.56 6.12 3.59
CA GLY A 107 4.26 5.64 3.19
C GLY A 107 4.08 5.59 1.69
N GLU A 108 3.00 4.93 1.29
CA GLU A 108 2.56 4.86 -0.10
C GLU A 108 1.53 5.96 -0.33
N TRP A 109 1.87 6.89 -1.22
CA TRP A 109 0.99 7.95 -1.68
C TRP A 109 0.20 7.47 -2.89
N THR A 110 -1.09 7.21 -2.69
CA THR A 110 -1.97 6.55 -3.66
C THR A 110 -2.97 7.52 -4.30
N TYR A 111 -2.76 8.83 -4.24
CA TYR A 111 -3.66 9.79 -4.91
C TYR A 111 -3.69 9.59 -6.42
N ALA A 112 -2.52 9.59 -7.07
CA ALA A 112 -2.43 9.34 -8.51
C ALA A 112 -2.35 7.83 -8.78
N LYS A 113 -3.24 7.33 -9.64
CA LYS A 113 -3.20 5.95 -10.14
C LYS A 113 -1.87 5.70 -10.84
N HIS A 114 -1.12 4.72 -10.36
CA HIS A 114 0.00 4.15 -11.09
C HIS A 114 -0.53 3.11 -12.09
N SER A 115 -0.59 1.84 -11.71
CA SER A 115 -1.13 0.75 -12.52
C SER A 115 -2.46 0.23 -11.96
N VAL A 116 -2.69 0.31 -10.65
CA VAL A 116 -3.95 -0.10 -10.01
C VAL A 116 -4.82 1.13 -9.74
N PHE A 117 -6.06 1.08 -10.20
CA PHE A 117 -7.10 2.03 -9.81
C PHE A 117 -7.82 1.55 -8.55
N TYR A 118 -7.91 2.45 -7.57
CA TYR A 118 -8.65 2.27 -6.33
C TYR A 118 -9.83 3.25 -6.29
N ASP A 119 -10.99 2.75 -5.89
CA ASP A 119 -12.23 3.54 -5.84
C ASP A 119 -12.84 3.68 -4.44
N GLN A 120 -12.19 3.11 -3.42
CA GLN A 120 -12.64 3.19 -2.03
C GLN A 120 -11.47 3.23 -1.04
N LEU A 121 -10.44 4.03 -1.31
CA LEU A 121 -9.32 4.19 -0.37
C LEU A 121 -9.79 4.87 0.95
N PRO A 122 -9.37 4.37 2.13
CA PRO A 122 -9.69 5.03 3.40
C PRO A 122 -8.85 6.30 3.63
N HIS A 123 -7.71 6.43 2.96
CA HIS A 123 -6.84 7.60 2.97
C HIS A 123 -6.03 7.67 1.67
N HIS A 124 -5.27 8.74 1.39
CA HIS A 124 -4.34 8.75 0.25
C HIS A 124 -2.89 8.45 0.62
N PHE A 125 -2.49 8.69 1.87
CA PHE A 125 -1.18 8.37 2.40
C PHE A 125 -1.27 7.20 3.38
N HIS A 126 -0.57 6.10 3.09
CA HIS A 126 -0.60 4.91 3.93
C HIS A 126 0.80 4.61 4.46
N GLU A 127 1.02 4.80 5.75
CA GLU A 127 2.30 4.52 6.39
C GLU A 127 2.62 3.02 6.34
N PHE A 128 3.85 2.65 5.98
CA PHE A 128 4.28 1.26 5.96
C PHE A 128 5.61 1.01 6.70
N ASP A 129 6.38 2.07 6.98
CA ASP A 129 7.58 1.98 7.77
C ASP A 129 7.96 3.30 8.44
N MET A 130 8.77 3.21 9.50
CA MET A 130 9.31 4.38 10.19
C MET A 130 10.74 4.14 10.63
N LEU A 131 11.64 5.06 10.27
CA LEU A 131 13.01 5.09 10.72
C LEU A 131 13.14 5.98 11.96
N ASP A 132 13.73 5.45 13.01
CA ASP A 132 14.24 6.21 14.14
C ASP A 132 15.66 6.71 13.81
N ARG A 133 15.82 8.02 13.66
CA ARG A 133 17.11 8.62 13.26
C ARG A 133 18.15 8.56 14.36
N GLU A 134 17.75 8.43 15.62
CA GLU A 134 18.70 8.32 16.74
C GLU A 134 19.36 6.94 16.78
N THR A 135 18.57 5.89 16.57
CA THR A 135 19.06 4.50 16.64
C THR A 135 19.48 3.94 15.28
N GLY A 136 19.04 4.58 14.18
CA GLY A 136 19.19 4.05 12.82
C GLY A 136 18.33 2.82 12.55
N GLN A 137 17.43 2.48 13.47
CA GLN A 137 16.57 1.30 13.40
C GLN A 137 15.20 1.66 12.87
N PHE A 138 14.59 0.71 12.18
CA PHE A 138 13.20 0.83 11.82
C PHE A 138 12.31 0.21 12.89
N LEU A 139 11.28 0.94 13.29
CA LEU A 139 10.37 0.52 14.35
C LEU A 139 9.56 -0.72 13.93
N SER A 140 9.28 -1.64 14.86
CA SER A 140 8.30 -2.71 14.63
C SER A 140 6.89 -2.16 14.45
N THR A 141 5.99 -2.98 13.90
CA THR A 141 4.60 -2.58 13.62
C THR A 141 3.84 -2.17 14.89
N PRO A 142 3.93 -2.92 16.01
CA PRO A 142 3.36 -2.45 17.27
C PRO A 142 3.88 -1.09 17.74
N ARG A 143 5.19 -0.81 17.56
CA ARG A 143 5.77 0.48 17.98
C ARG A 143 5.34 1.64 17.08
N ARG A 144 5.26 1.43 15.76
CA ARG A 144 4.74 2.44 14.81
C ARG A 144 3.28 2.76 15.10
N HIS A 145 2.43 1.75 15.23
CA HIS A 145 1.01 1.94 15.55
C HIS A 145 0.82 2.69 16.87
N ALA A 146 1.61 2.36 17.91
CA ALA A 146 1.57 3.07 19.18
C ALA A 146 1.99 4.56 19.05
N LEU A 147 3.05 4.84 18.28
CA LEU A 147 3.54 6.20 18.05
C LEU A 147 2.52 7.05 17.28
N LEU A 148 1.92 6.47 16.24
CA LEU A 148 0.94 7.12 15.36
C LEU A 148 -0.49 7.11 15.91
N GLN A 149 -0.73 6.49 17.07
CA GLN A 149 -2.05 6.41 17.67
C GLN A 149 -2.62 7.81 17.93
N GLY A 150 -3.81 8.07 17.38
CA GLY A 150 -4.48 9.37 17.51
C GLY A 150 -3.95 10.45 16.56
N SER A 151 -3.05 10.10 15.65
CA SER A 151 -2.57 10.98 14.58
C SER A 151 -3.46 10.87 13.33
N PRO A 152 -3.32 11.78 12.35
CA PRO A 152 -4.06 11.71 11.08
C PRO A 152 -3.48 10.65 10.12
N VAL A 153 -2.40 9.96 10.49
CA VAL A 153 -1.73 8.97 9.65
C VAL A 153 -2.43 7.62 9.77
N LEU A 154 -2.80 7.03 8.63
CA LEU A 154 -3.29 5.66 8.54
C LEU A 154 -2.17 4.73 8.04
N SER A 155 -1.93 3.60 8.70
CA SER A 155 -0.98 2.59 8.22
C SER A 155 -1.59 1.72 7.11
N VAL A 156 -0.74 1.06 6.32
CA VAL A 156 -1.16 0.01 5.37
C VAL A 156 -1.85 -1.15 6.11
N PRO A 157 -2.74 -1.92 5.44
CA PRO A 157 -3.48 -2.97 6.11
C PRO A 157 -2.60 -4.19 6.40
N VAL A 158 -2.56 -4.63 7.66
CA VAL A 158 -1.87 -5.86 8.09
C VAL A 158 -2.77 -7.07 7.82
N LEU A 159 -2.42 -7.88 6.83
CA LEU A 159 -3.16 -9.08 6.44
C LEU A 159 -2.84 -10.27 7.34
N TYR A 160 -1.58 -10.39 7.77
CA TYR A 160 -1.11 -11.47 8.64
C TYR A 160 -0.05 -11.00 9.61
N GLU A 161 -0.10 -11.49 10.85
CA GLU A 161 0.94 -11.29 11.86
C GLU A 161 1.13 -12.59 12.64
N GLY A 162 2.36 -13.12 12.67
CA GLY A 162 2.65 -14.39 13.35
C GLY A 162 3.93 -15.04 12.85
N LEU A 163 4.02 -16.37 13.01
CA LEU A 163 5.18 -17.12 12.52
C LEU A 163 5.20 -17.20 10.99
N MET A 164 6.37 -17.05 10.39
CA MET A 164 6.54 -17.09 8.94
C MET A 164 5.89 -18.32 8.29
N PRO A 165 4.90 -18.14 7.37
CA PRO A 165 4.40 -19.24 6.55
C PRO A 165 5.42 -19.61 5.47
N THR A 166 6.04 -20.78 5.61
CA THR A 166 7.10 -21.23 4.69
C THR A 166 6.59 -21.99 3.46
N ASP A 167 5.28 -22.26 3.38
CA ASP A 167 4.63 -22.80 2.18
C ASP A 167 4.21 -21.62 1.27
N PRO A 168 4.75 -21.50 0.04
CA PRO A 168 4.39 -20.43 -0.88
C PRO A 168 2.88 -20.31 -1.12
N ALA A 169 2.12 -21.42 -1.08
CA ALA A 169 0.68 -21.40 -1.29
C ALA A 169 -0.07 -20.60 -0.20
N LEU A 170 0.49 -20.53 1.01
CA LEU A 170 -0.09 -19.74 2.10
C LEU A 170 0.13 -18.24 1.90
N LEU A 171 1.29 -17.82 1.36
CA LEU A 171 1.51 -16.43 0.97
C LEU A 171 0.55 -16.03 -0.15
N TRP A 172 0.45 -16.83 -1.21
CA TRP A 172 -0.49 -16.55 -2.30
C TRP A 172 -1.96 -16.55 -1.87
N ALA A 173 -2.31 -17.27 -0.80
CA ALA A 173 -3.65 -17.19 -0.22
C ALA A 173 -3.97 -15.82 0.41
N LEU A 174 -2.97 -15.03 0.81
CA LEU A 174 -3.15 -13.66 1.30
C LEU A 174 -3.36 -12.64 0.17
N VAL A 175 -3.01 -12.99 -1.08
CA VAL A 175 -3.22 -12.12 -2.24
C VAL A 175 -4.69 -12.19 -2.68
N GLN A 176 -5.52 -11.38 -2.04
CA GLN A 176 -6.97 -11.29 -2.24
C GLN A 176 -7.36 -10.08 -3.10
N PRO A 177 -8.64 -9.91 -3.50
CA PRO A 177 -9.15 -8.63 -3.97
C PRO A 177 -8.71 -7.50 -3.04
N SER A 178 -8.17 -6.42 -3.60
CA SER A 178 -7.66 -5.30 -2.79
C SER A 178 -8.77 -4.70 -1.94
N LEU A 179 -8.48 -4.41 -0.67
CA LEU A 179 -9.42 -3.75 0.24
C LEU A 179 -9.87 -2.37 -0.27
N ALA A 180 -9.04 -1.72 -1.09
CA ALA A 180 -9.31 -0.42 -1.65
C ALA A 180 -10.07 -0.46 -3.00
N LYS A 181 -10.53 -1.64 -3.43
CA LYS A 181 -11.32 -1.83 -4.66
C LYS A 181 -12.70 -2.37 -4.36
N SER A 182 -13.72 -1.61 -4.72
CA SER A 182 -15.11 -2.05 -4.71
C SER A 182 -15.35 -3.05 -5.85
N ARG A 183 -16.50 -3.74 -5.85
CA ARG A 183 -16.89 -4.58 -7.00
C ARG A 183 -17.16 -3.78 -8.27
N ALA A 184 -17.46 -2.50 -8.12
CA ALA A 184 -17.77 -1.58 -9.22
C ALA A 184 -16.53 -0.80 -9.69
N TRP A 185 -15.32 -1.10 -9.19
CA TRP A 185 -14.12 -0.29 -9.47
C TRP A 185 -13.85 -0.03 -10.96
N ARG A 186 -14.21 -0.98 -11.85
CA ARG A 186 -14.08 -0.82 -13.31
C ARG A 186 -15.03 0.25 -13.84
N GLN A 187 -16.27 0.25 -13.37
CA GLN A 187 -17.25 1.29 -13.69
C GLN A 187 -16.82 2.63 -13.10
N SER A 188 -16.35 2.66 -11.85
CA SER A 188 -15.80 3.86 -11.21
C SER A 188 -14.61 4.42 -12.00
N PHE A 189 -13.76 3.56 -12.53
CA PHE A 189 -12.63 3.93 -13.39
C PHE A 189 -13.11 4.56 -14.70
N ASP A 190 -14.02 3.90 -15.44
CA ASP A 190 -14.57 4.42 -16.69
C ASP A 190 -15.23 5.79 -16.51
N LEU A 191 -16.02 5.96 -15.44
CA LEU A 191 -16.64 7.24 -15.09
C LEU A 191 -15.61 8.32 -14.78
N THR A 192 -14.53 7.96 -14.07
CA THR A 192 -13.44 8.89 -13.76
C THR A 192 -12.72 9.32 -15.03
N VAL A 193 -12.32 8.37 -15.87
CA VAL A 193 -11.65 8.63 -17.15
C VAL A 193 -12.50 9.52 -18.06
N GLN A 194 -13.80 9.25 -18.14
CA GLN A 194 -14.75 10.06 -18.90
C GLN A 194 -14.85 11.49 -18.34
N ARG A 195 -15.00 11.64 -17.01
CA ARG A 195 -15.09 12.94 -16.34
C ARG A 195 -13.86 13.80 -16.58
N GLU A 196 -12.68 13.20 -16.56
CA GLU A 196 -11.40 13.89 -16.80
C GLU A 196 -11.11 14.13 -18.30
N GLY A 197 -11.97 13.66 -19.22
CA GLY A 197 -11.78 13.82 -20.66
C GLY A 197 -10.55 13.07 -21.20
N LEU A 198 -10.15 11.98 -20.55
CA LEU A 198 -8.96 11.21 -20.89
C LEU A 198 -9.27 10.11 -21.92
N PRO A 199 -8.30 9.73 -22.79
CA PRO A 199 -8.50 8.69 -23.81
C PRO A 199 -8.70 7.30 -23.18
N PRO A 200 -9.90 6.67 -23.26
CA PRO A 200 -10.20 5.47 -22.50
C PRO A 200 -9.33 4.26 -22.84
N GLN A 201 -9.03 4.06 -24.12
CA GLN A 201 -8.19 2.93 -24.56
C GLN A 201 -6.78 3.01 -23.96
N LEU A 202 -6.17 4.20 -23.97
CA LEU A 202 -4.85 4.43 -23.38
C LEU A 202 -4.89 4.24 -21.86
N CYS A 203 -5.92 4.75 -21.20
CA CYS A 203 -6.06 4.62 -19.75
C CYS A 203 -6.18 3.16 -19.32
N TRP A 204 -6.95 2.34 -20.04
CA TRP A 204 -7.07 0.90 -19.79
C TRP A 204 -5.78 0.14 -20.10
N GLN A 205 -5.06 0.47 -21.17
CA GLN A 205 -3.74 -0.12 -21.47
C GLN A 205 -2.73 0.08 -20.33
N GLN A 206 -2.87 1.17 -19.57
CA GLN A 206 -2.02 1.53 -18.45
C GLN A 206 -2.62 1.14 -17.09
N THR A 207 -3.66 0.31 -17.06
CA THR A 207 -4.37 -0.07 -15.85
C THR A 207 -4.49 -1.58 -15.72
N ASN A 208 -4.07 -2.12 -14.58
CA ASN A 208 -4.17 -3.53 -14.29
C ASN A 208 -5.64 -3.89 -14.05
N ASN A 209 -6.15 -4.84 -14.84
CA ASN A 209 -7.56 -5.22 -14.83
C ASN A 209 -7.91 -6.32 -13.80
N SER A 210 -7.00 -6.65 -12.88
CA SER A 210 -7.25 -7.64 -11.83
C SER A 210 -8.00 -7.01 -10.65
N ASP A 211 -8.84 -7.78 -9.97
CA ASP A 211 -9.43 -7.35 -8.69
C ASP A 211 -8.41 -7.42 -7.54
N LEU A 212 -7.40 -8.28 -7.70
CA LEU A 212 -6.47 -8.65 -6.65
C LEU A 212 -5.51 -7.48 -6.29
N ALA A 213 -4.99 -7.45 -5.05
CA ALA A 213 -4.04 -6.43 -4.56
C ALA A 213 -2.60 -6.66 -5.02
N GLU A 214 -1.87 -5.67 -5.55
CA GLU A 214 -0.55 -5.82 -6.23
C GLU A 214 0.29 -7.03 -5.79
N GLY A 215 0.49 -7.16 -4.48
CA GLY A 215 1.16 -8.27 -3.87
C GLY A 215 1.20 -8.12 -2.36
N LEU A 216 2.27 -8.64 -1.77
CA LEU A 216 2.52 -8.57 -0.34
C LEU A 216 3.81 -7.82 -0.07
N TYR A 217 3.80 -7.07 1.01
CA TYR A 217 4.99 -6.54 1.64
C TYR A 217 5.18 -7.23 2.98
N LEU A 218 6.36 -7.81 3.20
CA LEU A 218 6.65 -8.63 4.37
C LEU A 218 7.77 -7.99 5.19
N LYS A 219 7.56 -7.90 6.50
CA LYS A 219 8.56 -7.48 7.48
C LYS A 219 8.85 -8.64 8.43
N VAL A 220 10.13 -8.90 8.67
CA VAL A 220 10.57 -9.70 9.81
C VAL A 220 10.80 -8.75 10.96
N GLU A 221 10.16 -9.01 12.09
CA GLU A 221 10.25 -8.15 13.27
C GLU A 221 10.77 -8.93 14.48
N ALA A 222 11.73 -8.35 15.18
CA ALA A 222 12.34 -8.89 16.39
C ALA A 222 12.73 -7.73 17.32
N ASP A 223 12.62 -7.91 18.63
CA ASP A 223 13.07 -6.93 19.64
C ASP A 223 12.56 -5.50 19.42
N GLY A 224 11.33 -5.36 18.92
CA GLY A 224 10.73 -4.04 18.66
C GLY A 224 11.28 -3.32 17.43
N GLN A 225 11.90 -4.02 16.49
CA GLN A 225 12.42 -3.44 15.24
C GLN A 225 12.16 -4.33 14.02
N VAL A 226 12.19 -3.73 12.84
CA VAL A 226 12.17 -4.45 11.56
C VAL A 226 13.60 -4.81 11.17
N VAL A 227 13.91 -6.11 11.19
CA VAL A 227 15.25 -6.63 10.91
C VAL A 227 15.44 -7.05 9.45
N ALA A 228 14.36 -7.38 8.74
CA ALA A 228 14.39 -7.68 7.32
C ALA A 228 13.05 -7.33 6.65
N ARG A 229 13.08 -7.15 5.34
CA ARG A 229 11.93 -6.76 4.52
C ARG A 229 11.97 -7.49 3.19
N TYR A 230 10.81 -7.85 2.68
CA TYR A 230 10.69 -8.50 1.38
C TYR A 230 9.40 -8.12 0.68
N LYS A 231 9.36 -8.32 -0.63
CA LYS A 231 8.15 -8.17 -1.45
C LYS A 231 7.84 -9.44 -2.22
N LEU A 232 6.54 -9.73 -2.35
CA LEU A 232 6.00 -10.75 -3.25
C LEU A 232 5.05 -10.03 -4.21
N VAL A 233 5.37 -9.97 -5.50
CA VAL A 233 4.59 -9.23 -6.49
C VAL A 233 4.02 -10.19 -7.54
N ARG A 234 2.75 -10.02 -7.90
CA ARG A 234 2.10 -10.87 -8.91
C ARG A 234 2.66 -10.63 -10.31
N GLN A 235 2.54 -11.63 -11.17
CA GLN A 235 3.04 -11.57 -12.54
C GLN A 235 2.28 -10.61 -13.46
N ASP A 236 0.95 -10.65 -13.48
CA ASP A 236 0.11 -9.84 -14.37
C ASP A 236 0.18 -8.34 -14.07
N PHE A 237 0.44 -7.98 -12.81
CA PHE A 237 0.74 -6.59 -12.44
C PHE A 237 2.03 -6.09 -13.09
N LEU A 238 3.11 -6.87 -13.02
CA LEU A 238 4.37 -6.51 -13.68
C LEU A 238 4.22 -6.44 -15.19
N GLN A 239 3.43 -7.34 -15.78
CA GLN A 239 3.14 -7.30 -17.21
C GLN A 239 2.45 -5.99 -17.60
N THR A 240 1.48 -5.50 -16.81
CA THR A 240 0.86 -4.19 -17.04
C THR A 240 1.88 -3.05 -17.03
N ILE A 241 2.84 -3.07 -16.09
CA ILE A 241 3.90 -2.07 -16.02
C ILE A 241 4.78 -2.12 -17.28
N LEU A 242 5.15 -3.31 -17.74
CA LEU A 242 5.98 -3.49 -18.93
C LEU A 242 5.25 -3.08 -20.22
N ASP A 243 4.00 -3.51 -20.38
CA ASP A 243 3.19 -3.27 -21.60
C ASP A 243 2.83 -1.80 -21.79
N SER A 244 2.73 -1.05 -20.68
CA SER A 244 2.37 0.37 -20.71
C SER A 244 3.42 1.29 -21.39
N GLY A 245 4.64 0.80 -21.64
CA GLY A 245 5.66 1.42 -22.52
C GLY A 245 6.14 2.82 -22.14
N SER A 246 5.72 3.38 -21.01
CA SER A 246 5.96 4.78 -20.61
C SER A 246 6.23 4.90 -19.11
N HIS A 247 7.12 5.83 -18.73
CA HIS A 247 7.31 6.20 -17.33
C HIS A 247 6.00 6.78 -16.77
N HIS A 248 5.65 6.39 -15.54
CA HIS A 248 4.39 6.81 -14.89
C HIS A 248 4.22 8.35 -14.86
N SER A 249 5.31 9.12 -14.79
CA SER A 249 5.30 10.59 -14.80
C SER A 249 4.83 11.22 -16.13
N GLN A 250 4.77 10.45 -17.20
CA GLN A 250 4.29 10.88 -18.53
C GLN A 250 2.87 10.40 -18.84
N ARG A 251 2.27 9.61 -17.94
CA ARG A 251 0.93 9.06 -18.09
C ARG A 251 -0.13 10.11 -17.73
N PRO A 252 -1.35 10.01 -18.29
CA PRO A 252 -2.48 10.75 -17.75
C PRO A 252 -2.64 10.52 -16.25
N MET A 253 -2.72 11.62 -15.49
CA MET A 253 -2.93 11.55 -14.05
C MET A 253 -4.41 11.29 -13.76
N ILE A 254 -4.73 10.05 -13.38
CA ILE A 254 -6.07 9.66 -12.91
C ILE A 254 -6.03 9.64 -11.39
N ALA A 255 -6.88 10.41 -10.73
CA ALA A 255 -6.98 10.38 -9.27
C ALA A 255 -7.76 9.13 -8.82
N ASN A 256 -7.20 8.37 -7.88
CA ASN A 256 -7.93 7.33 -7.16
C ASN A 256 -9.01 7.97 -6.28
N SER A 257 -10.08 7.24 -6.01
CA SER A 257 -11.21 7.73 -5.19
C SER A 257 -11.11 7.25 -3.76
N LEU A 258 -11.59 8.08 -2.84
CA LEU A 258 -11.72 7.76 -1.43
C LEU A 258 -13.03 7.04 -1.16
N ALA A 259 -13.06 6.22 -0.11
CA ALA A 259 -14.27 5.62 0.41
C ALA A 259 -15.27 6.71 0.88
N PRO A 260 -16.59 6.43 0.83
CA PRO A 260 -17.58 7.30 1.46
C PRO A 260 -17.26 7.54 2.94
N GLY A 261 -17.38 8.79 3.39
CA GLY A 261 -17.14 9.16 4.79
C GLY A 261 -15.69 9.54 5.13
N VAL A 262 -14.75 9.43 4.19
CA VAL A 262 -13.37 9.91 4.40
C VAL A 262 -13.35 11.44 4.52
N ASP A 263 -12.80 11.92 5.62
CA ASP A 263 -12.38 13.31 5.84
C ASP A 263 -10.87 13.33 6.08
N LEU A 264 -10.11 13.76 5.07
CA LEU A 264 -8.65 13.83 5.14
C LEU A 264 -8.14 14.86 6.16
N TYR A 265 -8.99 15.81 6.59
CA TYR A 265 -8.60 16.90 7.48
C TYR A 265 -9.12 16.71 8.92
N ALA A 266 -9.79 15.60 9.19
CA ALA A 266 -10.11 15.18 10.55
C ALA A 266 -8.81 14.88 11.35
N PRO A 267 -8.79 15.09 12.68
CA PRO A 267 -7.61 14.80 13.50
C PRO A 267 -7.11 13.35 13.43
N GLN A 268 -8.02 12.42 13.09
CA GLN A 268 -7.76 11.00 12.92
C GLN A 268 -8.51 10.50 11.68
N PRO A 269 -8.05 9.42 11.01
CA PRO A 269 -8.76 8.83 9.88
C PRO A 269 -10.21 8.51 10.24
N SER A 270 -11.17 9.03 9.47
CA SER A 270 -12.60 8.79 9.69
C SER A 270 -13.11 7.47 9.13
N VAL A 271 -12.30 6.82 8.29
CA VAL A 271 -12.53 5.47 7.76
C VAL A 271 -11.25 4.68 7.94
N SER A 272 -11.39 3.45 8.40
CA SER A 272 -10.32 2.48 8.64
C SER A 272 -10.31 1.36 7.61
N TRP A 273 -9.30 0.50 7.65
CA TRP A 273 -9.29 -0.70 6.83
C TRP A 273 -10.31 -1.74 7.33
N GLU A 274 -10.64 -1.73 8.62
CA GLU A 274 -11.66 -2.58 9.24
C GLU A 274 -13.06 -2.24 8.71
N ASP A 275 -13.36 -0.96 8.48
CA ASP A 275 -14.59 -0.53 7.80
C ASP A 275 -14.67 -1.06 6.37
N LEU A 276 -13.51 -1.31 5.76
CA LEU A 276 -13.34 -1.93 4.44
C LEU A 276 -13.13 -3.44 4.51
N SER A 277 -13.56 -4.08 5.60
CA SER A 277 -13.54 -5.54 5.81
C SER A 277 -12.15 -6.17 5.99
N LEU A 278 -11.15 -5.41 6.46
CA LEU A 278 -9.88 -6.00 6.88
C LEU A 278 -10.09 -6.96 8.07
N HIS A 279 -9.51 -8.15 7.95
CA HIS A 279 -9.35 -9.10 9.05
C HIS A 279 -7.91 -9.61 9.09
N THR A 280 -7.13 -9.17 10.08
CA THR A 280 -5.76 -9.65 10.26
C THR A 280 -5.75 -11.09 10.77
N ILE A 281 -5.07 -11.97 10.04
CA ILE A 281 -4.88 -13.36 10.45
C ILE A 281 -3.70 -13.45 11.42
N ARG A 282 -3.93 -14.05 12.59
CA ARG A 282 -2.96 -14.10 13.70
C ARG A 282 -2.34 -15.48 13.95
N SER A 283 -2.64 -16.48 13.13
CA SER A 283 -2.11 -17.85 13.30
C SER A 283 -1.95 -18.60 11.99
N LEU A 284 -0.98 -19.53 11.94
CA LEU A 284 -0.76 -20.39 10.78
C LEU A 284 -1.96 -21.29 10.49
N ASP A 285 -2.70 -21.73 11.50
CA ASP A 285 -3.86 -22.60 11.29
C ASP A 285 -5.05 -21.86 10.69
N ALA A 286 -5.27 -20.59 11.10
CA ALA A 286 -6.24 -19.72 10.46
C ALA A 286 -5.84 -19.41 9.00
N LEU A 287 -4.55 -19.18 8.73
CA LEU A 287 -4.06 -18.98 7.37
C LEU A 287 -4.23 -20.24 6.49
N LYS A 288 -3.94 -21.43 7.03
CA LYS A 288 -4.20 -22.70 6.33
C LYS A 288 -5.70 -22.89 6.07
N ALA A 289 -6.57 -22.47 6.99
CA ALA A 289 -8.02 -22.51 6.80
C ALA A 289 -8.45 -21.60 5.64
N LEU A 290 -7.96 -20.35 5.60
CA LEU A 290 -8.18 -19.45 4.46
C LEU A 290 -7.73 -20.09 3.14
N ALA A 291 -6.51 -20.63 3.09
CA ALA A 291 -5.98 -21.25 1.88
C ALA A 291 -6.81 -22.46 1.41
N ARG A 292 -7.37 -23.24 2.34
CA ARG A 292 -8.32 -24.32 2.00
C ARG A 292 -9.64 -23.78 1.46
N SER A 293 -10.20 -22.74 2.08
CA SER A 293 -11.43 -22.10 1.61
C SER A 293 -11.28 -21.53 0.20
N ASN A 294 -10.17 -20.84 -0.09
CA ASN A 294 -9.89 -20.28 -1.42
C ASN A 294 -9.82 -21.38 -2.50
N ARG A 295 -9.19 -22.52 -2.18
CA ARG A 295 -9.13 -23.67 -3.10
C ARG A 295 -10.50 -24.31 -3.34
N ALA A 296 -11.30 -24.45 -2.28
CA ALA A 296 -12.64 -25.02 -2.37
C ALA A 296 -13.60 -24.13 -3.17
N ALA A 297 -13.39 -22.81 -3.14
CA ALA A 297 -14.18 -21.87 -3.91
C ALA A 297 -13.89 -21.98 -5.42
N GLY A 298 -12.68 -22.43 -5.81
CA GLY A 298 -12.26 -22.52 -7.21
C GLY A 298 -12.02 -21.13 -7.86
N PRO A 299 -11.57 -21.07 -9.11
CA PRO A 299 -11.34 -19.79 -9.81
C PRO A 299 -12.62 -18.94 -9.97
N ASP A 300 -13.81 -19.54 -9.84
CA ASP A 300 -15.12 -18.87 -9.85
C ASP A 300 -15.69 -18.57 -8.44
N GLY A 301 -14.99 -18.97 -7.38
CA GLY A 301 -15.47 -18.94 -6.01
C GLY A 301 -15.65 -17.56 -5.40
N ALA A 302 -14.89 -16.59 -5.89
CA ALA A 302 -15.04 -15.18 -5.53
C ALA A 302 -16.41 -14.61 -5.97
N ARG A 303 -17.14 -15.27 -6.88
CA ARG A 303 -18.49 -14.87 -7.30
C ARG A 303 -19.63 -15.46 -6.46
N ARG A 304 -19.40 -16.46 -5.60
CA ARG A 304 -20.51 -17.24 -5.00
C ARG A 304 -20.72 -17.13 -3.49
N VAL A 305 -19.91 -16.37 -2.76
CA VAL A 305 -20.23 -16.01 -1.36
C VAL A 305 -21.24 -14.85 -1.29
N LEU A 306 -21.65 -14.30 -2.44
CA LEU A 306 -22.39 -13.05 -2.54
C LEU A 306 -23.59 -13.22 -3.48
N GLY A 307 -24.71 -13.66 -2.91
CA GLY A 307 -26.00 -13.65 -3.61
C GLY A 307 -26.89 -14.85 -3.29
N ARG A 308 -27.60 -14.79 -2.15
CA ARG A 308 -28.95 -15.37 -2.07
C ARG A 308 -29.94 -14.28 -1.69
N SER A 309 -30.42 -13.59 -2.71
CA SER A 309 -31.77 -13.04 -2.72
C SER A 309 -32.31 -13.29 -4.12
N SER A 310 -32.91 -14.46 -4.32
CA SER A 310 -33.72 -14.75 -5.51
C SER A 310 -34.91 -13.80 -5.53
N PRO A 311 -35.26 -13.16 -6.66
CA PRO A 311 -36.57 -12.59 -6.82
C PRO A 311 -37.54 -13.76 -7.07
N GLY A 312 -38.46 -13.98 -6.13
CA GLY A 312 -39.60 -14.85 -6.37
C GLY A 312 -40.45 -14.26 -7.49
N LYS A 313 -40.52 -14.96 -8.62
CA LYS A 313 -41.72 -14.96 -9.44
C LYS A 313 -42.70 -15.92 -8.78
N ASP A 314 -43.91 -15.47 -8.49
CA ASP A 314 -45.12 -16.10 -9.03
C ASP A 314 -46.37 -15.25 -8.79
N CYS A 315 -47.14 -15.17 -9.88
CA CYS A 315 -48.53 -14.81 -10.10
C CYS A 315 -49.46 -14.62 -8.88
N VAL A 316 -50.20 -13.50 -8.87
CA VAL A 316 -51.64 -13.44 -9.23
C VAL A 316 -51.88 -12.16 -10.03
#